data_AF-A0A8J3IEF2-F1
#
_entry.id   AF-A0A8J3IEF2-F1
#
_cell.length_a   1.000
_cell.length_b   1.000
_cell.length_c   1.000
_cell.angle_alpha   90.00
_cell.angle_beta   90.00
_cell.angle_gamma   90.00
#
_symmetry.space_group_name_H-M   'P 1'
#
loop_
_entity.id
_entity.type
_entity.pdbx_description
1 polymer ?
#
loop_
_entity_poly.entity_id
_entity_poly.type
_entity_poly.pdbx_seq_one_letter_code
_entity_poly.pdbx_strand_id
1 'polypeptide(L)'
;MIDALMWQQEQGFFFDYNYKKKQPSPFYSLAGFYPLWAKLESQEQAEQLRRHLSLFEVDGGLVTTQKKDLSKSQRQWDYPNGWANLHWIVIQGLVNYGYIEDAARITSKWLRLNEKVFAETGKLWEKYDVVRCTVGRSGHYKTPPGFGWTNMLYIKLHETLSTLTCAVAREESNPERFCGEQ
;
A
#
# COMPACT_ATOMS: atom_id res chain seq x y z
N MET A 1 13.33 -13.92 14.04
CA MET A 1 13.56 -14.68 12.77
C MET A 1 13.29 -13.81 11.56
N ILE A 2 12.13 -13.13 11.48
CA ILE A 2 11.81 -12.20 10.37
C ILE A 2 12.86 -11.09 10.28
N ASP A 3 13.09 -10.33 11.37
CA ASP A 3 14.12 -9.29 11.39
C ASP A 3 15.51 -9.82 11.00
N ALA A 4 15.94 -10.93 11.61
CA ALA A 4 17.26 -11.50 11.35
C ALA A 4 17.51 -11.94 9.90
N LEU A 5 16.46 -12.26 9.13
CA LEU A 5 16.59 -12.81 7.77
C LEU A 5 16.14 -11.84 6.68
N MET A 6 15.16 -11.00 6.98
CA MET A 6 14.42 -10.21 5.98
C MET A 6 14.67 -8.72 6.13
N TRP A 7 14.96 -8.23 7.34
CA TRP A 7 15.28 -6.82 7.55
C TRP A 7 16.67 -6.50 7.01
N GLN A 8 16.76 -5.51 6.14
CA GLN A 8 18.04 -5.03 5.62
C GLN A 8 18.29 -3.62 6.14
N GLN A 9 19.15 -3.51 7.16
CA GLN A 9 19.36 -2.28 7.93
C GLN A 9 19.82 -1.09 7.07
N GLU A 10 20.70 -1.33 6.09
CA GLU A 10 21.21 -0.26 5.23
C GLU A 10 20.13 0.29 4.28
N GLN A 11 19.24 -0.58 3.83
CA GLN A 11 18.12 -0.23 2.96
C GLN A 11 16.91 0.27 3.75
N GLY A 12 16.79 -0.07 5.03
CA GLY A 12 15.63 0.27 5.86
C GLY A 12 14.33 -0.38 5.37
N PHE A 13 14.42 -1.61 4.84
CA PHE A 13 13.28 -2.31 4.24
C PHE A 13 13.35 -3.83 4.46
N PHE A 14 12.18 -4.48 4.40
CA PHE A 14 12.08 -5.94 4.45
C PHE A 14 12.08 -6.56 3.05
N PHE A 15 12.95 -7.55 2.84
CA PHE A 15 13.05 -8.32 1.60
C PHE A 15 12.83 -9.80 1.84
N ASP A 16 12.35 -10.51 0.81
CA ASP A 16 12.27 -11.96 0.85
C ASP A 16 13.67 -12.58 0.99
N TYR A 17 13.82 -13.55 1.89
CA TYR A 17 15.09 -14.25 2.06
C TYR A 17 15.16 -15.52 1.23
N ASN A 18 16.16 -15.61 0.34
CA ASN A 18 16.40 -16.82 -0.43
C ASN A 18 17.22 -17.83 0.41
N TYR A 19 16.55 -18.85 0.96
CA TYR A 19 17.21 -19.84 1.82
C TYR A 19 18.31 -20.66 1.14
N LYS A 20 18.22 -20.88 -0.19
CA LYS A 20 19.24 -21.63 -0.95
C LYS A 20 20.49 -20.79 -1.18
N LYS A 21 20.30 -19.52 -1.58
CA LYS A 21 21.41 -18.58 -1.85
C LYS A 21 21.93 -17.88 -0.59
N LYS A 22 21.18 -17.96 0.51
CA LYS A 22 21.42 -17.27 1.78
C LYS A 22 21.55 -15.75 1.61
N GLN A 23 20.70 -15.16 0.78
CA GLN A 23 20.75 -13.75 0.41
C GLN A 23 19.33 -13.17 0.29
N PRO A 24 19.15 -11.87 0.57
CA PRO A 24 17.88 -11.18 0.34
C PRO A 24 17.58 -11.07 -1.17
N SER A 25 16.30 -10.96 -1.49
CA SER A 25 15.82 -10.57 -2.82
C SER A 25 16.26 -9.15 -3.14
N PRO A 26 16.67 -8.84 -4.39
CA PRO A 26 17.11 -7.50 -4.77
C PRO A 26 15.96 -6.53 -5.07
N PHE A 27 14.72 -6.86 -4.69
CA PHE A 27 13.53 -6.27 -5.30
C PHE A 27 12.50 -5.82 -4.26
N TYR A 28 12.06 -4.57 -4.39
CA TYR A 28 11.07 -3.95 -3.53
C TYR A 28 9.64 -4.31 -3.94
N SER A 29 8.86 -4.82 -3.00
CA SER A 29 7.44 -5.11 -3.16
C SER A 29 6.65 -4.66 -1.93
N LEU A 30 5.33 -4.52 -2.07
CA LEU A 30 4.46 -4.22 -0.94
C LEU A 30 4.45 -5.33 0.13
N ALA A 31 5.01 -6.52 -0.15
CA ALA A 31 5.21 -7.56 0.85
C ALA A 31 6.07 -7.06 2.02
N GLY A 32 6.99 -6.11 1.79
CA GLY A 32 7.81 -5.52 2.85
C GLY A 32 7.06 -4.71 3.90
N PHE A 33 5.78 -4.39 3.67
CA PHE A 33 4.90 -3.70 4.65
C PHE A 33 4.05 -4.65 5.49
N TYR A 34 4.14 -5.97 5.27
CA TYR A 34 3.41 -6.93 6.11
C TYR A 34 3.79 -6.88 7.58
N PRO A 35 5.07 -6.69 7.96
CA PRO A 35 5.39 -6.63 9.38
C PRO A 35 4.69 -5.41 10.03
N LEU A 36 4.50 -4.31 9.28
CA LEU A 36 3.85 -3.06 9.74
C LEU A 36 2.36 -3.32 10.04
N TRP A 37 1.72 -4.10 9.18
CA TRP A 37 0.37 -4.57 9.43
C TRP A 37 0.30 -5.52 10.64
N ALA A 38 1.30 -6.39 10.80
CA ALA A 38 1.37 -7.36 11.88
C ALA A 38 1.88 -6.80 13.23
N LYS A 39 2.28 -5.52 13.27
CA LYS A 39 2.86 -4.84 14.45
C LYS A 39 4.12 -5.54 14.99
N LEU A 40 5.04 -5.89 14.08
CA LEU A 40 6.25 -6.63 14.44
C LEU A 40 7.50 -5.75 14.59
N GLU A 41 7.47 -4.53 14.08
CA GLU A 41 8.57 -3.58 14.08
C GLU A 41 8.60 -2.65 15.30
N SER A 42 9.77 -2.04 15.51
CA SER A 42 9.88 -0.82 16.32
C SER A 42 9.32 0.41 15.58
N GLN A 43 9.09 1.50 16.32
CA GLN A 43 8.65 2.76 15.71
C GLN A 43 9.69 3.30 14.71
N GLU A 44 10.99 3.11 14.97
CA GLU A 44 12.08 3.53 14.11
C GLU A 44 12.11 2.76 12.79
N GLN A 45 11.93 1.43 12.84
CA GLN A 45 11.79 0.59 11.65
C GLN A 45 10.54 0.96 10.85
N ALA A 46 9.42 1.21 11.54
CA ALA A 46 8.17 1.65 10.90
C ALA A 46 8.33 2.98 10.15
N GLU A 47 9.05 3.94 10.71
CA GLU A 47 9.37 5.23 10.07
C GLU A 47 10.30 5.03 8.85
N GLN A 48 11.24 4.08 8.90
CA GLN A 48 12.07 3.72 7.74
C GLN A 48 11.24 3.09 6.61
N LEU A 49 10.33 2.16 6.94
CA LEU A 49 9.42 1.56 5.96
C LEU A 49 8.52 2.60 5.31
N ARG A 50 7.96 3.52 6.11
CA ARG A 50 7.11 4.62 5.63
C ARG A 50 7.78 5.45 4.55
N ARG A 51 9.08 5.76 4.67
CA ARG A 51 9.83 6.54 3.66
C ARG A 51 9.84 5.87 2.28
N HIS A 52 9.69 4.55 2.23
CA HIS A 52 9.63 3.79 0.98
C HIS A 52 8.27 3.85 0.28
N LEU A 53 7.23 4.46 0.87
CA LEU A 53 5.93 4.67 0.20
C LEU A 53 6.10 5.36 -1.15
N SER A 54 7.05 6.28 -1.28
CA SER A 54 7.38 6.99 -2.52
C SER A 54 7.78 6.08 -3.69
N LEU A 55 8.24 4.85 -3.43
CA LEU A 55 8.56 3.86 -4.48
C LEU A 55 7.31 3.22 -5.08
N PHE A 56 6.21 3.19 -4.33
CA PHE A 56 5.00 2.45 -4.68
C PHE A 56 3.81 3.36 -4.98
N GLU A 57 3.79 4.55 -4.39
CA GLU A 57 2.63 5.40 -4.46
C GLU A 57 2.57 6.20 -5.76
N VAL A 58 1.42 6.09 -6.42
CA VAL A 58 1.06 6.74 -7.68
C VAL A 58 -0.35 7.35 -7.58
N ASP A 59 -0.92 7.82 -8.68
CA ASP A 59 -2.20 8.55 -8.67
C ASP A 59 -3.40 7.70 -8.22
N GLY A 60 -3.39 6.42 -8.55
CA GLY A 60 -4.43 5.45 -8.20
C GLY A 60 -4.20 4.68 -6.92
N GLY A 61 -3.18 5.02 -6.13
CA GLY A 61 -2.81 4.31 -4.90
C GLY A 61 -1.42 3.69 -5.00
N LEU A 62 -1.29 2.39 -4.73
CA LEU A 62 -0.02 1.68 -4.60
C LEU A 62 0.16 0.64 -5.71
N VAL A 63 1.30 0.70 -6.41
CA VAL A 63 1.74 -0.39 -7.27
C VAL A 63 2.24 -1.56 -6.41
N THR A 64 2.00 -2.79 -6.87
CA THR A 64 2.38 -4.01 -6.13
C THR A 64 3.88 -4.09 -5.88
N THR A 65 4.65 -3.62 -6.84
CA THR A 65 6.10 -3.71 -6.87
C THR A 65 6.73 -2.46 -7.47
N GLN A 66 8.02 -2.26 -7.22
CA GLN A 66 8.74 -1.17 -7.90
C GLN A 66 8.73 -1.35 -9.43
N LYS A 67 8.88 -0.24 -10.15
CA LYS A 67 8.89 -0.23 -11.62
C LYS A 67 10.15 -0.87 -12.25
N LYS A 68 11.26 -0.91 -11.50
CA LYS A 68 12.58 -1.36 -11.97
C LYS A 68 12.82 -2.83 -11.66
N ASP A 69 13.74 -3.46 -12.40
CA ASP A 69 14.20 -4.83 -12.16
C ASP A 69 13.12 -5.91 -12.23
N LEU A 70 12.04 -5.61 -12.97
CA LEU A 70 10.98 -6.56 -13.27
C LEU A 70 11.46 -7.64 -14.23
N SER A 71 10.87 -8.84 -14.10
CA SER A 71 11.11 -9.90 -15.08
C SER A 71 10.65 -9.46 -16.48
N LYS A 72 11.32 -9.96 -17.53
CA LYS A 72 10.96 -9.64 -18.94
C LYS A 72 9.48 -9.89 -19.24
N SER A 73 8.90 -10.92 -18.61
CA SER A 73 7.48 -11.22 -18.68
C SER A 73 6.73 -10.49 -17.55
N GLN A 74 6.02 -9.40 -17.86
CA GLN A 74 5.18 -8.74 -16.85
C GLN A 74 4.18 -9.73 -16.24
N ARG A 75 4.14 -9.83 -14.91
CA ARG A 75 3.16 -10.64 -14.17
C ARG A 75 2.04 -9.76 -13.63
N GLN A 76 0.93 -10.39 -13.28
CA GLN A 76 -0.24 -9.66 -12.76
C GLN A 76 0.01 -9.00 -11.39
N TRP A 77 0.95 -9.54 -10.61
CA TRP A 77 1.39 -9.02 -9.31
C TRP A 77 2.65 -8.14 -9.44
N ASP A 78 2.88 -7.55 -10.61
CA ASP A 78 3.93 -6.56 -10.83
C ASP A 78 3.32 -5.18 -11.08
N TYR A 79 4.14 -4.14 -10.99
CA TYR A 79 3.87 -2.86 -11.66
C TYR A 79 3.32 -3.08 -13.08
N PRO A 80 2.25 -2.37 -13.51
CA PRO A 80 1.60 -1.23 -12.84
C PRO A 80 0.36 -1.60 -12.02
N ASN A 81 0.12 -2.89 -11.76
CA ASN A 81 -1.11 -3.32 -11.10
C ASN A 81 -1.07 -3.02 -9.60
N GLY A 82 -2.22 -2.62 -9.06
CA GLY A 82 -2.51 -2.54 -7.64
C GLY A 82 -3.70 -3.43 -7.27
N TRP A 83 -3.68 -3.92 -6.03
CA TRP A 83 -4.66 -4.89 -5.52
C TRP A 83 -5.23 -4.41 -4.19
N ALA A 84 -6.53 -4.63 -3.99
CA ALA A 84 -7.24 -4.14 -2.82
C ALA A 84 -6.61 -4.65 -1.51
N ASN A 85 -6.30 -5.96 -1.44
CA ASN A 85 -5.72 -6.58 -0.25
C ASN A 85 -4.36 -5.98 0.12
N LEU A 86 -3.51 -5.64 -0.85
CA LEU A 86 -2.21 -5.02 -0.56
C LEU A 86 -2.35 -3.57 -0.11
N HIS A 87 -3.32 -2.83 -0.67
CA HIS A 87 -3.65 -1.50 -0.15
C HIS A 87 -4.08 -1.59 1.31
N TRP A 88 -4.94 -2.54 1.65
CA TRP A 88 -5.37 -2.73 3.03
C TRP A 88 -4.23 -3.04 3.99
N ILE A 89 -3.31 -3.94 3.62
CA ILE A 89 -2.14 -4.26 4.43
C ILE A 89 -1.34 -2.99 4.74
N VAL A 90 -1.01 -2.19 3.72
CA VAL A 90 -0.23 -0.97 3.91
C VAL A 90 -1.01 0.07 4.72
N ILE A 91 -2.26 0.35 4.35
CA ILE A 91 -3.11 1.34 5.04
C ILE A 91 -3.26 0.98 6.51
N GLN A 92 -3.62 -0.26 6.83
CA GLN A 92 -3.81 -0.69 8.21
C GLN A 92 -2.48 -0.72 8.97
N GLY A 93 -1.36 -1.08 8.32
CA GLY A 93 -0.03 -0.95 8.91
C GLY A 93 0.31 0.50 9.27
N LEU A 94 0.04 1.45 8.36
CA LEU A 94 0.25 2.88 8.64
C LEU A 94 -0.59 3.35 9.83
N VAL A 95 -1.86 2.95 9.90
CA VAL A 95 -2.74 3.24 11.04
C VAL A 95 -2.21 2.65 12.34
N ASN A 96 -1.68 1.43 12.31
CA ASN A 96 -1.14 0.76 13.50
C ASN A 96 0.01 1.52 14.18
N TYR A 97 0.76 2.33 13.42
CA TYR A 97 1.91 3.11 13.89
C TYR A 97 1.67 4.62 13.89
N GLY A 98 0.42 5.07 13.75
CA GLY A 98 0.04 6.48 13.85
C GLY A 98 0.28 7.33 12.60
N TYR A 99 0.60 6.73 11.45
CA TYR A 99 0.81 7.45 10.18
C TYR A 99 -0.54 7.73 9.48
N ILE A 100 -1.41 8.48 10.17
CA ILE A 100 -2.81 8.70 9.80
C ILE A 100 -2.96 9.48 8.47
N GLU A 101 -2.15 10.52 8.26
CA GLU A 101 -2.20 11.33 7.04
C GLU A 101 -1.87 10.50 5.79
N ASP A 102 -0.83 9.67 5.85
CA ASP A 102 -0.44 8.79 4.75
C ASP A 102 -1.50 7.72 4.48
N ALA A 103 -2.04 7.12 5.54
CA ALA A 103 -3.14 6.16 5.44
C ALA A 103 -4.39 6.78 4.78
N ALA A 104 -4.78 7.99 5.18
CA ALA A 104 -5.93 8.70 4.64
C ALA A 104 -5.72 9.06 3.16
N ARG A 105 -4.53 9.57 2.83
CA ARG A 105 -4.15 9.95 1.46
C ARG A 105 -4.14 8.76 0.51
N ILE A 106 -3.54 7.62 0.89
CA ILE A 106 -3.54 6.39 0.09
C ILE A 106 -4.97 5.85 -0.06
N THR A 107 -5.75 5.85 1.03
CA THR A 107 -7.14 5.39 1.00
C THR A 107 -7.98 6.21 0.02
N SER A 108 -7.86 7.54 0.07
CA SER A 108 -8.57 8.46 -0.84
C SER A 108 -8.21 8.21 -2.30
N LYS A 109 -6.92 8.03 -2.61
CA LYS A 109 -6.46 7.69 -3.98
C LYS A 109 -7.08 6.40 -4.49
N TRP A 110 -7.08 5.34 -3.66
CA TRP A 110 -7.64 4.05 -4.03
C TRP A 110 -9.16 4.12 -4.23
N LEU A 111 -9.91 4.75 -3.33
CA LEU A 111 -11.36 4.88 -3.46
C LEU A 111 -11.75 5.68 -4.72
N ARG A 112 -11.08 6.81 -4.97
CA ARG A 112 -11.29 7.61 -6.18
C ARG A 112 -11.03 6.81 -7.46
N LEU A 113 -10.01 5.96 -7.47
CA LEU A 113 -9.75 5.04 -8.59
C LEU A 113 -10.91 4.06 -8.79
N ASN A 114 -11.37 3.42 -7.73
CA ASN A 114 -12.48 2.47 -7.79
C ASN A 114 -13.75 3.14 -8.32
N GLU A 115 -14.09 4.33 -7.81
CA GLU A 115 -15.25 5.12 -8.22
C GLU A 115 -15.17 5.52 -9.69
N LYS A 116 -14.01 6.02 -10.15
CA LYS A 116 -13.78 6.38 -11.55
C LYS A 116 -14.04 5.18 -12.47
N VAL A 117 -13.39 4.05 -12.20
CA VAL A 117 -13.54 2.85 -13.04
C VAL A 117 -14.94 2.25 -12.93
N PHE A 118 -15.58 2.36 -11.76
CA PHE A 118 -16.97 1.97 -11.59
C PHE A 118 -17.92 2.83 -12.43
N ALA A 119 -17.72 4.15 -12.46
CA ALA A 119 -18.50 5.05 -13.31
C ALA A 119 -18.33 4.75 -14.81
N GLU A 120 -17.13 4.35 -15.23
CA GLU A 120 -16.83 4.00 -16.63
C GLU A 120 -17.35 2.61 -17.04
N THR A 121 -17.36 1.64 -16.11
CA THR A 121 -17.57 0.22 -16.45
C THR A 121 -18.80 -0.41 -15.81
N GLY A 122 -19.41 0.26 -14.83
CA GLY A 122 -20.48 -0.25 -13.98
C GLY A 122 -20.07 -1.37 -13.03
N LYS A 123 -18.76 -1.63 -12.85
CA LYS A 123 -18.25 -2.80 -12.11
C LYS A 123 -17.02 -2.46 -11.29
N LEU A 124 -16.87 -3.16 -10.16
CA LEU A 124 -15.59 -3.29 -9.46
C LEU A 124 -14.81 -4.48 -10.04
N TRP A 125 -13.49 -4.47 -9.93
CA TRP A 125 -12.60 -5.43 -10.59
C TRP A 125 -11.62 -6.06 -9.59
N GLU A 126 -11.10 -7.24 -9.93
CA GLU A 126 -10.11 -7.95 -9.09
C GLU A 126 -8.86 -7.11 -8.79
N LYS A 127 -8.40 -6.34 -9.78
CA LYS A 127 -7.17 -5.55 -9.77
C LYS A 127 -7.27 -4.36 -10.72
N TYR A 128 -6.45 -3.34 -10.49
CA TYR A 128 -6.47 -2.07 -11.22
C TYR A 128 -5.07 -1.67 -11.70
N ASP A 129 -4.98 -1.00 -12.86
CA ASP A 129 -3.75 -0.33 -13.27
C ASP A 129 -3.76 1.02 -12.55
N VAL A 130 -3.03 1.09 -11.42
CA VAL A 130 -3.06 2.26 -10.53
C VAL A 130 -2.27 3.44 -11.09
N VAL A 131 -1.50 3.23 -12.16
CA VAL A 131 -0.75 4.29 -12.84
C VAL A 131 -1.64 4.99 -13.85
N ARG A 132 -2.36 4.22 -14.67
CA ARG A 132 -3.28 4.76 -15.69
C ARG A 132 -4.68 5.03 -15.14
N CYS A 133 -4.95 4.57 -13.93
CA CYS A 133 -6.24 4.62 -13.28
C CYS A 133 -7.34 3.96 -14.12
N THR A 134 -7.12 2.70 -14.53
CA THR A 134 -8.03 1.88 -15.35
C THR A 134 -8.15 0.47 -14.78
N VAL A 135 -8.97 -0.38 -15.40
CA VAL A 135 -9.00 -1.82 -15.11
C VAL A 135 -7.59 -2.41 -15.24
N GLY A 136 -7.23 -3.28 -14.29
CA GLY A 136 -5.89 -3.87 -14.21
C GLY A 136 -5.56 -4.74 -15.40
N ARG A 137 -4.27 -4.77 -15.74
CA ARG A 137 -3.77 -5.56 -16.87
C ARG A 137 -3.96 -7.04 -16.61
N SER A 138 -4.50 -7.71 -17.61
CA SER A 138 -4.55 -9.17 -17.69
C SER A 138 -3.13 -9.75 -17.62
N GLY A 139 -2.98 -10.85 -16.88
CA GLY A 139 -1.76 -11.65 -16.88
C GLY A 139 -2.05 -13.01 -17.49
N HIS A 140 -2.16 -14.01 -16.62
CA HIS A 140 -2.53 -15.38 -17.01
C HIS A 140 -3.98 -15.51 -17.51
N TYR A 141 -4.87 -14.63 -17.07
CA TYR A 141 -6.28 -14.59 -17.44
C TYR A 141 -6.79 -13.14 -17.51
N LYS A 142 -7.94 -12.97 -18.16
CA LYS A 142 -8.65 -11.68 -18.23
C LYS A 142 -9.12 -11.28 -16.83
N THR A 143 -8.90 -10.03 -16.44
CA THR A 143 -9.34 -9.51 -15.13
C THR A 143 -10.85 -9.70 -14.95
N PRO A 144 -11.30 -10.47 -13.95
CA PRO A 144 -12.72 -10.70 -13.73
C PRO A 144 -13.38 -9.49 -13.05
N PRO A 145 -14.63 -9.17 -13.40
CA PRO A 145 -15.43 -8.20 -12.67
C PRO A 145 -16.06 -8.84 -11.43
N GLY A 146 -16.32 -8.02 -10.40
CA GLY A 146 -16.88 -8.46 -9.13
C GLY A 146 -15.89 -9.37 -8.39
N PHE A 147 -15.24 -8.86 -7.35
CA PHE A 147 -14.26 -9.67 -6.61
C PHE A 147 -14.38 -9.45 -5.11
N GLY A 148 -14.38 -10.56 -4.35
CA GLY A 148 -14.70 -10.56 -2.92
C GLY A 148 -13.87 -9.57 -2.10
N TRP A 149 -12.54 -9.59 -2.25
CA TRP A 149 -11.69 -8.64 -1.54
C TRP A 149 -11.94 -7.19 -1.97
N THR A 150 -12.27 -6.94 -3.25
CA THR A 150 -12.38 -5.56 -3.76
C THR A 150 -13.65 -4.95 -3.20
N ASN A 151 -14.75 -5.69 -3.27
CA ASN A 151 -16.04 -5.25 -2.79
C ASN A 151 -16.00 -5.00 -1.28
N MET A 152 -15.46 -5.96 -0.52
CA MET A 152 -15.35 -5.84 0.94
C MET A 152 -14.45 -4.66 1.32
N LEU A 153 -13.28 -4.53 0.67
CA LEU A 153 -12.31 -3.50 1.03
C LEU A 153 -12.74 -2.12 0.58
N TYR A 154 -13.53 -2.01 -0.50
CA TYR A 154 -14.16 -0.75 -0.85
C TYR A 154 -15.03 -0.21 0.29
N ILE A 155 -15.94 -1.04 0.82
CA ILE A 155 -16.81 -0.65 1.95
C ILE A 155 -15.96 -0.32 3.18
N LYS A 156 -15.04 -1.22 3.55
CA LYS A 156 -14.21 -1.05 4.75
C LYS A 156 -13.35 0.21 4.69
N LEU A 157 -12.74 0.49 3.53
CA LEU A 157 -11.89 1.65 3.35
C LEU A 157 -12.67 2.96 3.35
N HIS A 158 -13.94 2.95 2.92
CA HIS A 158 -14.80 4.13 2.99
C HIS A 158 -15.13 4.50 4.45
N GLU A 159 -15.39 3.50 5.31
CA GLU A 159 -15.55 3.70 6.76
C GLU A 159 -14.24 4.17 7.41
N THR A 160 -13.13 3.53 7.05
CA THR A 160 -11.79 3.89 7.54
C THR A 160 -11.47 5.33 7.19
N LEU A 161 -11.67 5.77 5.94
CA LEU A 161 -11.36 7.13 5.51
C LEU A 161 -12.13 8.17 6.32
N SER A 162 -13.43 7.93 6.57
CA SER A 162 -14.27 8.83 7.38
C SER A 162 -13.74 8.98 8.81
N THR A 163 -13.20 7.90 9.37
CA THR A 163 -12.57 7.91 10.69
C THR A 163 -11.23 8.65 10.68
N LEU A 164 -10.40 8.39 9.67
CA LEU A 164 -9.07 9.00 9.53
C LEU A 164 -9.17 10.52 9.31
N THR A 165 -10.08 10.99 8.46
CA THR A 165 -10.26 12.43 8.23
C THR A 165 -10.72 13.17 9.48
N CYS A 166 -11.59 12.55 10.29
CA CYS A 166 -11.97 13.11 11.59
C CYS A 166 -10.77 13.18 12.56
N ALA A 167 -9.88 12.19 12.54
CA ALA A 167 -8.68 12.19 13.38
C ALA A 167 -7.72 13.31 12.97
N VAL A 168 -7.44 13.47 11.66
CA VAL A 168 -6.59 14.54 11.14
C VAL A 168 -7.15 15.93 11.50
N ALA A 169 -8.45 16.16 11.30
CA ALA A 169 -9.08 17.44 11.64
C ALA A 169 -9.00 17.79 13.14
N ARG A 170 -9.01 16.79 14.03
CA ARG A 170 -8.85 16.98 15.48
C ARG A 170 -7.42 17.36 15.85
N GLU A 171 -6.42 16.77 15.19
CA GLU A 171 -5.01 17.13 15.41
C GLU A 171 -4.68 18.54 14.90
N GLU A 172 -5.25 18.95 13.77
CA GLU A 172 -5.10 20.31 13.24
C GLU A 172 -5.77 21.39 14.11
N SER A 173 -6.87 21.04 14.77
CA SER A 173 -7.58 21.95 15.68
C SER A 173 -7.02 21.96 17.10
N ASN A 174 -5.97 21.17 17.40
CA ASN A 174 -5.32 21.17 18.71
C ASN A 174 -4.43 22.43 18.89
N PRO A 175 -4.77 23.37 19.79
CA PRO A 175 -4.03 24.62 19.97
C PRO A 175 -2.59 24.42 20.45
N GLU A 176 -2.24 23.27 21.01
CA GLU A 176 -0.86 22.98 21.45
C GLU A 176 0.11 22.70 20.29
N ARG A 177 -0.37 22.45 19.07
CA ARG A 177 0.49 22.22 17.89
C ARG A 177 1.28 23.46 17.47
N PHE A 178 0.85 24.67 17.88
CA PHE A 178 1.52 25.94 17.59
C PHE A 178 2.45 26.43 18.71
N CYS A 179 2.57 25.69 19.81
CA CYS A 179 3.47 26.01 20.92
C CYS A 179 4.68 25.07 20.94
N GLY A 180 5.54 25.19 19.93
CA GLY A 180 6.83 24.51 19.89
C GLY A 180 7.81 25.27 19.01
N GLU A 181 8.86 25.80 19.65
CA GLU A 181 10.03 26.52 19.11
C GLU A 181 9.87 28.03 18.88
N GLN A 182 10.04 28.78 19.98
CA GLN A 182 10.76 30.07 20.00
C GLN A 182 11.97 29.93 20.92
#